data_AF-A0A4W2H897-F1
#
_entry.id   AF-A0A4W2H897-F1
#
_cell.length_a   1.000
_cell.length_b   1.000
_cell.length_c   1.000
_cell.angle_alpha   90.00
_cell.angle_beta   90.00
_cell.angle_gamma   90.00
#
_symmetry.space_group_name_H-M   'P 1'
#
loop_
_entity.id
_entity.type
_entity.pdbx_description
1 polymer ?
#
loop_
_entity_poly.entity_id
_entity_poly.type
_entity_poly.pdbx_seq_one_letter_code
_entity_poly.pdbx_strand_id
1 'polypeptide(L)'
;MSELSKPEEDFQDPGEAQGPVNVQLLGAEAGVAASASASSPTVSSLGTGESLPQEALNEMIASLMKFLLLKYRAKELTSQAEMLNKVLRDNQEYFPVVFNQASQCLQLVFGVEVKEVDPREHIYIMVPILGLTCNAMLNSGQSIPKAGLLVLVLNLIMRNGDRAPEEKVWGALSRLGVCVGSVHCIFGEPRALLTHAWVQEGYLEYRQVPYSHPARYEFLWGPRAYAETSKWEVMAFLLRVKQRALRTFPLQSAEAAREEDEVA
;
A
#
# COMPACT_ATOMS: atom_id res chain seq x y z
N MET A 1 -30.56 8.94 52.22
CA MET A 1 -32.00 9.23 52.20
C MET A 1 -32.29 9.85 50.85
N SER A 2 -32.84 9.14 49.87
CA SER A 2 -33.48 7.80 49.87
C SER A 2 -33.05 7.07 48.56
N GLU A 3 -32.97 5.73 48.44
CA GLU A 3 -33.96 4.66 48.70
C GLU A 3 -35.24 4.90 47.86
N LEU A 4 -35.77 4.00 47.01
CA LEU A 4 -35.49 2.60 46.61
C LEU A 4 -35.90 2.47 45.09
N SER A 5 -35.81 1.39 44.29
CA SER A 5 -35.46 -0.04 44.44
C SER A 5 -35.10 -0.65 43.05
N LYS A 6 -34.88 -1.98 42.97
CA LYS A 6 -35.06 -2.81 41.75
C LYS A 6 -36.49 -3.44 41.71
N PRO A 7 -36.82 -4.33 40.75
CA PRO A 7 -36.56 -5.75 41.02
C PRO A 7 -35.80 -6.50 39.90
N GLU A 8 -35.28 -7.68 40.26
CA GLU A 8 -34.83 -8.76 39.38
C GLU A 8 -35.85 -9.90 39.48
N GLU A 9 -35.99 -10.70 38.42
CA GLU A 9 -36.43 -12.09 38.54
C GLU A 9 -35.85 -12.92 37.37
N ASP A 10 -35.70 -14.22 37.58
CA ASP A 10 -34.81 -15.13 36.85
C ASP A 10 -35.56 -16.43 36.44
N PHE A 11 -34.81 -17.42 35.92
CA PHE A 11 -35.10 -18.86 35.83
C PHE A 11 -35.53 -19.47 34.47
N GLN A 12 -34.64 -20.34 33.99
CA GLN A 12 -34.86 -21.75 33.60
C GLN A 12 -35.26 -22.16 32.17
N ASP A 13 -34.20 -22.54 31.43
CA ASP A 13 -34.04 -23.85 30.72
C ASP A 13 -34.20 -25.04 31.75
N PRO A 14 -34.48 -26.33 31.41
CA PRO A 14 -34.15 -27.03 30.15
C PRO A 14 -35.17 -28.07 29.59
N GLY A 15 -34.82 -28.74 28.49
CA GLY A 15 -35.48 -29.98 28.04
C GLY A 15 -34.96 -30.61 26.73
N GLU A 16 -34.26 -31.74 26.80
CA GLU A 16 -33.83 -32.54 25.64
C GLU A 16 -34.94 -33.47 25.10
N ALA A 17 -34.85 -33.91 23.84
CA ALA A 17 -34.34 -35.26 23.47
C ALA A 17 -34.87 -35.87 22.15
N GLN A 18 -34.11 -36.86 21.64
CA GLN A 18 -34.46 -37.94 20.70
C GLN A 18 -34.64 -37.65 19.19
N GLY A 19 -33.82 -38.33 18.38
CA GLY A 19 -34.19 -38.92 17.07
C GLY A 19 -34.17 -40.45 17.20
N PRO A 20 -33.77 -41.25 16.18
CA PRO A 20 -33.65 -41.00 14.74
C PRO A 20 -34.44 -42.03 13.88
N VAL A 21 -34.52 -41.86 12.55
CA VAL A 21 -34.95 -42.94 11.62
C VAL A 21 -34.11 -42.93 10.34
N ASN A 22 -33.78 -44.12 9.83
CA ASN A 22 -33.04 -44.37 8.59
C ASN A 22 -33.76 -45.45 7.76
N VAL A 23 -33.93 -45.27 6.45
CA VAL A 23 -34.44 -46.30 5.51
C VAL A 23 -33.70 -46.20 4.17
N GLN A 24 -33.29 -47.36 3.64
CA GLN A 24 -32.68 -47.54 2.31
C GLN A 24 -33.60 -48.37 1.41
N LEU A 25 -33.65 -48.08 0.10
CA LEU A 25 -33.90 -49.06 -0.98
C LEU A 25 -33.45 -48.42 -2.32
N LEU A 26 -32.64 -48.96 -3.26
CA LEU A 26 -32.30 -50.27 -3.86
C LEU A 26 -33.01 -50.58 -5.21
N GLY A 27 -32.22 -50.99 -6.22
CA GLY A 27 -32.59 -51.31 -7.63
C GLY A 27 -31.93 -50.34 -8.65
N ALA A 28 -30.98 -50.66 -9.55
CA ALA A 28 -30.56 -51.90 -10.27
C ALA A 28 -31.50 -52.26 -11.46
N GLU A 29 -31.10 -52.65 -12.69
CA GLU A 29 -29.83 -53.11 -13.35
C GLU A 29 -29.84 -52.77 -14.88
N ALA A 30 -28.85 -53.01 -15.77
CA ALA A 30 -27.37 -53.06 -15.77
C ALA A 30 -26.83 -53.35 -17.22
N GLY A 31 -25.51 -53.23 -17.49
CA GLY A 31 -24.80 -53.86 -18.65
C GLY A 31 -24.49 -53.01 -19.90
N VAL A 32 -23.61 -53.39 -20.86
CA VAL A 32 -22.54 -54.44 -20.98
C VAL A 32 -21.52 -54.06 -22.10
N ALA A 33 -20.19 -54.25 -21.87
CA ALA A 33 -19.06 -54.43 -22.84
C ALA A 33 -18.67 -53.29 -23.85
N ALA A 34 -17.49 -53.26 -24.50
CA ALA A 34 -16.09 -53.67 -24.17
C ALA A 34 -15.08 -53.23 -25.27
N SER A 35 -13.77 -53.22 -24.95
CA SER A 35 -12.59 -53.23 -25.88
C SER A 35 -12.27 -51.97 -26.72
N ALA A 36 -11.02 -51.67 -27.13
CA ALA A 36 -9.68 -52.04 -26.64
C ALA A 36 -8.55 -51.18 -27.31
N SER A 37 -7.36 -51.17 -26.70
CA SER A 37 -6.01 -50.98 -27.30
C SER A 37 -5.58 -49.68 -28.02
N ALA A 38 -4.61 -48.95 -27.41
CA ALA A 38 -3.38 -48.43 -28.04
C ALA A 38 -2.42 -47.89 -26.93
N SER A 39 -1.11 -47.77 -27.20
CA SER A 39 -0.12 -47.36 -26.18
C SER A 39 1.03 -46.47 -26.68
N SER A 40 1.52 -45.62 -25.76
CA SER A 40 2.80 -44.90 -25.78
C SER A 40 2.97 -43.74 -26.79
N PRO A 41 3.93 -42.81 -26.57
CA PRO A 41 4.81 -42.64 -25.40
C PRO A 41 4.61 -41.28 -24.67
N THR A 42 5.18 -41.20 -23.46
CA THR A 42 5.35 -39.94 -22.71
C THR A 42 6.25 -38.96 -23.47
N VAL A 43 5.75 -37.76 -23.76
CA VAL A 43 6.60 -36.58 -23.95
C VAL A 43 6.56 -35.79 -22.64
N SER A 44 7.64 -35.90 -21.85
CA SER A 44 7.82 -35.03 -20.70
C SER A 44 8.09 -33.62 -21.22
N SER A 45 7.05 -32.78 -21.26
CA SER A 45 7.23 -31.36 -21.54
C SER A 45 8.22 -30.80 -20.53
N LEU A 46 9.27 -30.17 -21.06
CA LEU A 46 10.25 -29.41 -20.29
C LEU A 46 9.52 -28.54 -19.27
N GLY A 47 9.98 -28.55 -18.02
CA GLY A 47 9.28 -27.92 -16.91
C GLY A 47 9.03 -26.44 -17.16
N THR A 48 7.79 -26.09 -17.48
CA THR A 48 7.31 -24.71 -17.45
C THR A 48 7.51 -24.21 -16.03
N GLY A 49 8.37 -23.22 -15.84
CA GLY A 49 8.53 -22.59 -14.54
C GLY A 49 7.20 -21.98 -14.13
N GLU A 50 6.56 -22.53 -13.10
CA GLU A 50 5.27 -22.06 -12.62
C GLU A 50 5.46 -20.66 -12.02
N SER A 51 5.20 -19.63 -12.85
CA SER A 51 5.25 -18.24 -12.44
C SER A 51 4.29 -18.02 -11.28
N LEU A 52 4.82 -17.72 -10.11
CA LEU A 52 4.07 -17.63 -8.86
C LEU A 52 2.89 -16.65 -9.02
N PRO A 53 1.64 -17.00 -8.62
CA PRO A 53 0.46 -16.18 -8.85
C PRO A 53 0.64 -14.72 -8.42
N GLN A 54 0.16 -13.78 -9.24
CA GLN A 54 0.37 -12.35 -9.04
C GLN A 54 -0.22 -11.87 -7.70
N GLU A 55 -1.28 -12.52 -7.22
CA GLU A 55 -1.88 -12.34 -5.90
C GLU A 55 -0.87 -12.63 -4.78
N ALA A 56 -0.21 -13.79 -4.82
CA ALA A 56 0.75 -14.20 -3.80
C ALA A 56 2.07 -13.40 -3.90
N LEU A 57 2.47 -12.95 -5.10
CA LEU A 57 3.54 -11.96 -5.25
C LEU A 57 3.17 -10.62 -4.57
N ASN A 58 1.93 -10.14 -4.75
CA ASN A 58 1.42 -8.94 -4.09
C ASN A 58 1.33 -9.11 -2.56
N GLU A 59 0.97 -10.30 -2.06
CA GLU A 59 0.96 -10.61 -0.63
C GLU A 59 2.37 -10.60 -0.01
N MET A 60 3.39 -11.13 -0.72
CA MET A 60 4.79 -11.02 -0.29
C MET A 60 5.25 -9.57 -0.22
N ILE A 61 4.90 -8.75 -1.22
CA ILE A 61 5.21 -7.30 -1.24
C ILE A 61 4.54 -6.59 -0.06
N ALA A 62 3.24 -6.80 0.16
CA ALA A 62 2.50 -6.20 1.27
C ALA A 62 3.04 -6.64 2.63
N SER A 63 3.45 -7.92 2.76
CA SER A 63 4.06 -8.47 3.97
C SER A 63 5.43 -7.85 4.26
N LEU A 64 6.26 -7.65 3.23
CA LEU A 64 7.57 -7.01 3.37
C LEU A 64 7.43 -5.52 3.71
N MET A 65 6.50 -4.81 3.08
CA MET A 65 6.16 -3.42 3.43
C MET A 65 5.72 -3.30 4.90
N LYS A 66 4.85 -4.22 5.37
CA LYS A 66 4.40 -4.28 6.77
C LYS A 66 5.55 -4.55 7.73
N PHE A 67 6.44 -5.48 7.41
CA PHE A 67 7.65 -5.77 8.20
C PHE A 67 8.58 -4.56 8.30
N LEU A 68 8.88 -3.90 7.18
CA LEU A 68 9.74 -2.71 7.15
C LEU A 68 9.13 -1.50 7.86
N LEU A 69 7.79 -1.33 7.84
CA LEU A 69 7.09 -0.31 8.63
C LEU A 69 7.14 -0.58 10.15
N LEU A 70 7.15 -1.85 10.57
CA LEU A 70 7.35 -2.22 11.97
C LEU A 70 8.78 -1.88 12.42
N LYS A 71 9.79 -2.27 11.61
CA LYS A 71 11.20 -1.91 11.86
C LYS A 71 11.42 -0.39 11.89
N TYR A 72 10.79 0.38 10.99
CA TYR A 72 10.81 1.85 11.01
C TYR A 72 10.28 2.43 12.33
N ARG A 73 9.13 1.94 12.82
CA ARG A 73 8.54 2.37 14.10
C ARG A 73 9.41 2.01 15.30
N ALA A 74 10.00 0.82 15.30
CA ALA A 74 10.95 0.36 16.32
C ALA A 74 12.31 1.09 16.26
N LYS A 75 12.59 1.81 15.16
CA LYS A 75 13.91 2.37 14.82
C LYS A 75 15.01 1.31 14.75
N GLU A 76 14.63 0.10 14.37
CA GLU A 76 15.52 -1.05 14.22
C GLU A 76 16.15 -1.12 12.82
N LEU A 77 17.34 -1.70 12.76
CA LEU A 77 17.93 -2.20 11.52
C LEU A 77 17.32 -3.56 11.14
N THR A 78 17.47 -3.96 9.88
CA THR A 78 17.15 -5.31 9.39
C THR A 78 18.21 -5.75 8.38
N SER A 79 18.54 -7.03 8.32
CA SER A 79 19.38 -7.58 7.25
C SER A 79 18.54 -8.19 6.12
N GLN A 80 19.16 -8.43 4.96
CA GLN A 80 18.57 -9.25 3.89
C GLN A 80 18.22 -10.65 4.40
N ALA A 81 19.08 -11.27 5.20
CA ALA A 81 18.80 -12.59 5.79
C ALA A 81 17.59 -12.56 6.74
N GLU A 82 17.36 -11.48 7.49
CA GLU A 82 16.15 -11.33 8.31
C GLU A 82 14.88 -11.21 7.44
N MET A 83 14.94 -10.43 6.35
CA MET A 83 13.81 -10.26 5.42
C MET A 83 13.46 -11.56 4.69
N LEU A 84 14.46 -12.27 4.17
CA LEU A 84 14.31 -13.58 3.53
C LEU A 84 13.63 -14.57 4.49
N ASN A 85 14.23 -14.82 5.65
CA ASN A 85 13.77 -15.84 6.59
C ASN A 85 12.39 -15.54 7.20
N LYS A 86 12.06 -14.26 7.45
CA LYS A 86 10.76 -13.90 8.09
C LYS A 86 9.62 -13.74 7.10
N VAL A 87 9.89 -13.26 5.88
CA VAL A 87 8.84 -12.83 4.93
C VAL A 87 8.72 -13.75 3.72
N LEU A 88 9.81 -14.04 3.00
CA LEU A 88 9.73 -14.82 1.75
C LEU A 88 9.82 -16.35 1.99
N ARG A 89 10.56 -16.74 3.05
CA ARG A 89 10.79 -18.11 3.51
C ARG A 89 11.41 -19.01 2.44
N ASP A 90 10.58 -19.71 1.69
CA ASP A 90 10.98 -20.66 0.66
C ASP A 90 11.11 -19.97 -0.72
N ASN A 91 10.37 -18.88 -0.93
CA ASN A 91 10.27 -18.11 -2.18
C ASN A 91 11.42 -17.08 -2.35
N GLN A 92 12.65 -17.43 -1.96
CA GLN A 92 13.77 -16.50 -1.83
C GLN A 92 14.24 -15.90 -3.17
N GLU A 93 14.03 -16.61 -4.28
CA GLU A 93 14.33 -16.19 -5.64
C GLU A 93 13.55 -14.93 -6.06
N TYR A 94 12.37 -14.69 -5.49
CA TYR A 94 11.57 -13.49 -5.75
C TYR A 94 12.06 -12.25 -4.99
N PHE A 95 13.05 -12.37 -4.10
CA PHE A 95 13.54 -11.26 -3.26
C PHE A 95 13.91 -9.99 -4.04
N PRO A 96 14.64 -10.03 -5.18
CA PRO A 96 15.00 -8.81 -5.91
C PRO A 96 13.78 -8.04 -6.43
N VAL A 97 12.68 -8.72 -6.76
CA VAL A 97 11.43 -8.09 -7.22
C VAL A 97 10.63 -7.57 -6.02
N VAL A 98 10.40 -8.43 -5.02
CA VAL A 98 9.60 -8.13 -3.82
C VAL A 98 10.22 -6.98 -3.00
N PHE A 99 11.53 -7.02 -2.74
CA PHE A 99 12.25 -5.97 -2.00
C PHE A 99 12.20 -4.62 -2.70
N ASN A 100 12.41 -4.63 -4.01
CA ASN A 100 12.42 -3.45 -4.85
C ASN A 100 11.04 -2.79 -4.93
N GLN A 101 9.99 -3.56 -5.24
CA GLN A 101 8.63 -3.05 -5.31
C GLN A 101 8.12 -2.58 -3.93
N ALA A 102 8.39 -3.35 -2.86
CA ALA A 102 8.10 -2.91 -1.49
C ALA A 102 8.81 -1.59 -1.15
N SER A 103 10.10 -1.45 -1.48
CA SER A 103 10.88 -0.23 -1.22
C SER A 103 10.36 0.98 -2.01
N GLN A 104 9.94 0.79 -3.27
CA GLN A 104 9.30 1.85 -4.06
C GLN A 104 7.95 2.27 -3.48
N CYS A 105 7.11 1.32 -3.07
CA CYS A 105 5.82 1.60 -2.44
C CYS A 105 5.97 2.28 -1.07
N LEU A 106 6.95 1.88 -0.25
CA LEU A 106 7.31 2.57 1.00
C LEU A 106 7.75 4.01 0.75
N GLN A 107 8.58 4.23 -0.27
CA GLN A 107 9.10 5.54 -0.62
C GLN A 107 8.00 6.48 -1.16
N LEU A 108 7.05 5.97 -1.96
CA LEU A 108 5.97 6.77 -2.56
C LEU A 108 4.77 7.00 -1.63
N VAL A 109 4.24 5.95 -1.02
CA VAL A 109 2.96 6.01 -0.27
C VAL A 109 3.19 6.52 1.15
N PHE A 110 4.18 5.94 1.83
CA PHE A 110 4.45 6.18 3.25
C PHE A 110 5.50 7.29 3.46
N GLY A 111 6.39 7.49 2.49
CA GLY A 111 7.52 8.41 2.59
C GLY A 111 8.64 7.88 3.47
N VAL A 112 8.92 6.58 3.34
CA VAL A 112 10.00 5.87 4.02
C VAL A 112 10.98 5.34 2.97
N GLU A 113 12.23 5.81 2.99
CA GLU A 113 13.30 5.27 2.15
C GLU A 113 14.05 4.17 2.91
N VAL A 114 14.15 2.99 2.30
CA VAL A 114 15.06 1.92 2.73
C VAL A 114 16.47 2.27 2.22
N LYS A 115 17.46 2.32 3.11
CA LYS A 115 18.87 2.59 2.78
C LYS A 115 19.75 1.48 3.30
N GLU A 116 20.65 0.99 2.46
CA GLU A 116 21.73 0.10 2.89
C GLU A 116 22.76 0.91 3.70
N VAL A 117 23.20 0.37 4.83
CA VAL A 117 24.23 0.94 5.71
C VAL A 117 25.47 0.07 5.82
N ASP A 118 25.32 -1.24 5.59
CA ASP A 118 26.45 -2.17 5.38
C ASP A 118 26.18 -3.05 4.15
N PRO A 119 26.87 -2.81 3.01
CA PRO A 119 26.75 -3.63 1.81
C PRO A 119 27.46 -5.00 1.87
N ARG A 120 28.16 -5.34 2.96
CA ARG A 120 28.78 -6.67 3.16
C ARG A 120 27.79 -7.64 3.79
N GLU A 121 27.14 -7.18 4.85
CA GLU A 121 26.15 -7.93 5.64
C GLU A 121 24.70 -7.67 5.15
N HIS A 122 24.54 -6.86 4.10
CA HIS A 122 23.26 -6.37 3.56
C HIS A 122 22.31 -5.89 4.66
N ILE A 123 22.78 -4.90 5.44
CA ILE A 123 22.03 -4.29 6.55
C ILE A 123 21.39 -2.99 6.08
N TYR A 124 20.10 -2.83 6.39
CA TYR A 124 19.26 -1.71 5.99
C TYR A 124 18.68 -0.94 7.18
N ILE A 125 18.53 0.37 6.98
CA ILE A 125 17.80 1.30 7.84
C ILE A 125 16.63 1.91 7.07
N MET A 126 15.54 2.23 7.76
CA MET A 126 14.37 2.90 7.21
C MET A 126 14.38 4.35 7.72
N VAL A 127 14.39 5.32 6.81
CA VAL A 127 14.46 6.76 7.14
C VAL A 127 13.33 7.55 6.47
N PRO A 128 12.87 8.68 7.06
CA PRO A 128 11.90 9.55 6.38
C PRO A 128 12.51 10.13 5.10
N ILE A 129 11.70 10.22 4.04
CA ILE A 129 12.11 10.92 2.82
C ILE A 129 12.33 12.41 3.09
N LEU A 130 13.32 12.99 2.40
CA LEU A 130 13.67 14.42 2.49
C LEU A 130 13.96 14.94 3.93
N GLY A 131 14.20 14.04 4.90
CA GLY A 131 14.42 14.42 6.31
C GLY A 131 13.14 14.83 7.07
N LEU A 132 11.96 14.73 6.44
CA LEU A 132 10.71 15.28 6.96
C LEU A 132 10.31 14.69 8.32
N THR A 133 9.95 15.57 9.26
CA THR A 133 9.62 15.24 10.65
C THR A 133 8.12 15.01 10.88
N CYS A 134 7.27 15.15 9.86
CA CYS A 134 5.80 14.97 9.92
C CYS A 134 5.38 13.66 10.61
N ASN A 135 6.12 12.57 10.37
CA ASN A 135 5.83 11.27 10.98
C ASN A 135 6.05 11.20 12.51
N ALA A 136 6.66 12.22 13.12
CA ALA A 136 7.15 12.17 14.52
C ALA A 136 6.26 12.88 15.56
N MET A 137 5.24 13.64 15.15
CA MET A 137 4.46 14.50 16.08
C MET A 137 3.03 14.04 16.36
N LEU A 138 2.49 13.08 15.60
CA LEU A 138 1.23 12.43 15.96
C LEU A 138 1.47 11.49 17.14
N ASN A 139 0.96 11.87 18.31
CA ASN A 139 1.52 11.54 19.62
C ASN A 139 1.18 10.13 20.16
N SER A 140 1.17 9.11 19.29
CA SER A 140 1.17 7.69 19.64
C SER A 140 2.02 6.91 18.64
N GLY A 141 2.83 5.95 19.13
CA GLY A 141 3.78 5.16 18.31
C GLY A 141 3.13 4.20 17.29
N GLN A 142 1.82 4.35 17.05
CA GLN A 142 1.01 3.58 16.11
C GLN A 142 0.65 4.38 14.85
N SER A 143 1.01 5.68 14.76
CA SER A 143 0.77 6.47 13.54
C SER A 143 1.41 5.81 12.31
N ILE A 144 0.71 5.84 11.18
CA ILE A 144 1.22 5.40 9.89
C ILE A 144 1.97 6.60 9.27
N PRO A 145 3.18 6.42 8.70
CA PRO A 145 3.89 7.49 8.01
C PRO A 145 3.07 8.07 6.85
N LYS A 146 2.97 9.41 6.78
CA LYS A 146 2.19 10.13 5.75
C LYS A 146 3.02 11.06 4.88
N ALA A 147 4.34 11.09 5.10
CA ALA A 147 5.28 11.96 4.38
C ALA A 147 5.26 11.76 2.85
N GLY A 148 4.96 10.54 2.36
CA GLY A 148 4.84 10.25 0.93
C GLY A 148 3.71 11.05 0.27
N LEU A 149 2.50 10.94 0.83
CA LEU A 149 1.33 11.73 0.39
C LEU A 149 1.58 13.24 0.52
N LEU A 150 2.25 13.69 1.59
CA LEU A 150 2.60 15.10 1.77
C LEU A 150 3.49 15.61 0.62
N VAL A 151 4.55 14.88 0.26
CA VAL A 151 5.45 15.26 -0.84
C VAL A 151 4.73 15.26 -2.19
N LEU A 152 3.77 14.36 -2.42
CA LEU A 152 2.92 14.39 -3.62
C LEU A 152 2.05 15.66 -3.70
N VAL A 153 1.44 16.07 -2.58
CA VAL A 153 0.63 17.30 -2.48
C VAL A 153 1.48 18.56 -2.62
N LEU A 154 2.64 18.63 -1.95
CA LEU A 154 3.60 19.75 -2.09
C LEU A 154 4.06 19.90 -3.55
N ASN A 155 4.38 18.80 -4.23
CA ASN A 155 4.68 18.80 -5.66
C ASN A 155 3.49 19.26 -6.52
N LEU A 156 2.26 18.89 -6.17
CA LEU A 156 1.07 19.30 -6.93
C LEU A 156 0.80 20.81 -6.81
N ILE A 157 1.04 21.38 -5.63
CA ILE A 157 0.98 22.84 -5.39
C ILE A 157 2.05 23.56 -6.23
N MET A 158 3.29 23.10 -6.16
CA MET A 158 4.42 23.63 -6.95
C MET A 158 4.09 23.63 -8.46
N ARG A 159 3.55 22.52 -9.00
CA ARG A 159 3.16 22.41 -10.42
C ARG A 159 1.99 23.30 -10.86
N ASN A 160 1.27 23.92 -9.93
CA ASN A 160 0.21 24.89 -10.23
C ASN A 160 0.67 26.35 -10.11
N GLY A 161 1.98 26.60 -9.94
CA GLY A 161 2.50 27.96 -9.71
C GLY A 161 2.43 28.35 -8.24
N ASP A 162 2.82 27.42 -7.36
CA ASP A 162 2.87 27.55 -5.89
C ASP A 162 1.52 27.79 -5.18
N ARG A 163 0.42 27.80 -5.93
CA ARG A 163 -0.97 27.85 -5.43
C ARG A 163 -1.82 26.87 -6.20
N ALA A 164 -2.38 25.85 -5.53
CA ALA A 164 -3.32 24.93 -6.16
C ALA A 164 -4.75 25.21 -5.69
N PRO A 165 -5.69 25.54 -6.60
CA PRO A 165 -7.12 25.50 -6.31
C PRO A 165 -7.52 24.13 -5.75
N GLU A 166 -8.37 24.11 -4.71
CA GLU A 166 -8.68 22.88 -3.98
C GLU A 166 -9.25 21.78 -4.90
N GLU A 167 -10.01 22.16 -5.93
CA GLU A 167 -10.64 21.25 -6.89
C GLU A 167 -9.59 20.46 -7.70
N LYS A 168 -8.43 21.08 -7.97
CA LYS A 168 -7.28 20.39 -8.61
C LYS A 168 -6.56 19.45 -7.65
N VAL A 169 -6.50 19.79 -6.36
CA VAL A 169 -5.89 18.93 -5.32
C VAL A 169 -6.76 17.70 -5.10
N TRP A 170 -8.05 17.89 -4.81
CA TRP A 170 -9.00 16.79 -4.63
C TRP A 170 -9.15 15.95 -5.90
N GLY A 171 -9.26 16.57 -7.08
CA GLY A 171 -9.33 15.86 -8.36
C GLY A 171 -8.09 15.04 -8.70
N ALA A 172 -6.91 15.38 -8.16
CA ALA A 172 -5.71 14.57 -8.28
C ALA A 172 -5.65 13.46 -7.22
N LEU A 173 -6.05 13.74 -5.98
CA LEU A 173 -6.06 12.77 -4.88
C LEU A 173 -7.09 11.65 -5.11
N SER A 174 -8.27 11.94 -5.65
CA SER A 174 -9.26 10.92 -6.01
C SER A 174 -8.74 9.95 -7.09
N ARG A 175 -7.90 10.41 -8.03
CA ARG A 175 -7.21 9.53 -9.01
C ARG A 175 -6.12 8.65 -8.38
N LEU A 176 -5.74 8.92 -7.13
CA LEU A 176 -4.83 8.12 -6.32
C LEU A 176 -5.57 7.30 -5.24
N GLY A 177 -6.91 7.20 -5.33
CA GLY A 177 -7.76 6.50 -4.35
C GLY A 177 -8.07 7.29 -3.07
N VAL A 178 -7.58 8.52 -2.94
CA VAL A 178 -7.70 9.36 -1.74
C VAL A 178 -8.86 10.35 -1.90
N CYS A 179 -10.08 9.86 -1.75
CA CYS A 179 -11.31 10.63 -1.96
C CYS A 179 -11.80 11.36 -0.69
N VAL A 180 -12.20 12.63 -0.84
CA VAL A 180 -12.83 13.43 0.23
C VAL A 180 -14.11 12.77 0.75
N GLY A 181 -14.33 12.78 2.06
CA GLY A 181 -15.54 12.22 2.67
C GLY A 181 -15.57 10.69 2.77
N SER A 182 -14.50 10.01 2.34
CA SER A 182 -14.25 8.59 2.63
C SER A 182 -13.07 8.45 3.59
N VAL A 183 -13.12 7.49 4.51
CA VAL A 183 -12.02 7.23 5.45
C VAL A 183 -11.02 6.28 4.78
N HIS A 184 -9.91 6.80 4.29
CA HIS A 184 -8.86 6.01 3.66
C HIS A 184 -8.07 5.21 4.71
N CYS A 185 -7.95 3.90 4.54
CA CYS A 185 -7.37 2.98 5.54
C CYS A 185 -5.94 3.33 6.01
N ILE A 186 -5.14 3.98 5.17
CA ILE A 186 -3.77 4.42 5.48
C ILE A 186 -3.73 5.87 6.03
N PHE A 187 -4.63 6.74 5.58
CA PHE A 187 -4.50 8.19 5.75
C PHE A 187 -5.54 8.83 6.67
N GLY A 188 -6.64 8.14 6.98
CA GLY A 188 -7.81 8.71 7.65
C GLY A 188 -8.72 9.44 6.65
N GLU A 189 -9.54 10.37 7.15
CA GLU A 189 -10.35 11.25 6.30
C GLU A 189 -9.42 12.32 5.65
N PRO A 190 -9.34 12.43 4.30
CA PRO A 190 -8.37 13.28 3.63
C PRO A 190 -8.54 14.78 3.86
N ARG A 191 -9.78 15.28 4.06
CA ARG A 191 -10.02 16.70 4.30
C ARG A 191 -9.42 17.14 5.63
N ALA A 192 -9.72 16.42 6.71
CA ALA A 192 -9.14 16.62 8.03
C ALA A 192 -7.60 16.57 8.01
N LEU A 193 -7.01 15.66 7.24
CA LEU A 193 -5.55 15.57 7.08
C LEU A 193 -4.96 16.84 6.42
N LEU A 194 -5.50 17.26 5.28
CA LEU A 194 -4.94 18.38 4.50
C LEU A 194 -5.30 19.76 5.05
N THR A 195 -6.55 20.01 5.48
CA THR A 195 -7.03 21.35 5.87
C THR A 195 -6.93 21.64 7.37
N HIS A 196 -6.70 20.62 8.20
CA HIS A 196 -6.49 20.80 9.64
C HIS A 196 -5.11 20.31 10.08
N ALA A 197 -4.80 19.01 9.97
CA ALA A 197 -3.55 18.47 10.53
C ALA A 197 -2.29 19.08 9.90
N TRP A 198 -2.16 19.08 8.57
CA TRP A 198 -0.99 19.66 7.90
C TRP A 198 -0.96 21.19 7.88
N VAL A 199 -2.08 21.86 8.15
CA VAL A 199 -2.12 23.32 8.38
C VAL A 199 -1.63 23.64 9.80
N GLN A 200 -2.09 22.89 10.80
CA GLN A 200 -1.65 23.02 12.19
C GLN A 200 -0.17 22.64 12.37
N GLU A 201 0.31 21.63 11.64
CA GLU A 201 1.73 21.28 11.59
C GLU A 201 2.58 22.31 10.81
N GLY A 202 1.97 23.22 10.05
CA GLY A 202 2.64 24.29 9.30
C GLY A 202 3.22 23.85 7.94
N TYR A 203 2.89 22.66 7.44
CA TYR A 203 3.32 22.17 6.13
C TYR A 203 2.51 22.74 4.97
N LEU A 204 1.22 23.03 5.19
CA LEU A 204 0.34 23.63 4.20
C LEU A 204 -0.26 24.94 4.73
N GLU A 205 -0.57 25.85 3.84
CA GLU A 205 -1.61 26.87 4.07
C GLU A 205 -2.85 26.48 3.27
N TYR A 206 -4.02 26.63 3.87
CA TYR A 206 -5.31 26.49 3.19
C TYR A 206 -6.13 27.76 3.46
N ARG A 207 -6.50 28.49 2.40
CA ARG A 207 -7.15 29.81 2.52
C ARG A 207 -8.14 30.08 1.41
N GLN A 208 -9.11 30.95 1.68
CA GLN A 208 -10.03 31.43 0.65
C GLN A 208 -9.29 32.33 -0.34
N VAL A 209 -9.58 32.16 -1.63
CA VAL A 209 -9.09 33.04 -2.70
C VAL A 209 -9.78 34.41 -2.55
N PRO A 210 -9.03 35.53 -2.43
CA PRO A 210 -9.61 36.86 -2.27
C PRO A 210 -10.61 37.19 -3.39
N TYR A 211 -11.74 37.81 -3.01
CA TYR A 211 -12.82 38.25 -3.91
C TYR A 211 -13.50 37.13 -4.74
N SER A 212 -13.27 35.85 -4.42
CA SER A 212 -13.91 34.72 -5.10
C SER A 212 -15.42 34.64 -4.83
N HIS A 213 -16.21 34.64 -5.91
CA HIS A 213 -17.66 34.47 -5.88
C HIS A 213 -18.07 33.41 -6.94
N PRO A 214 -18.61 32.24 -6.54
CA PRO A 214 -18.70 31.74 -5.16
C PRO A 214 -17.31 31.59 -4.51
N ALA A 215 -17.28 31.43 -3.19
CA ALA A 215 -16.05 31.24 -2.43
C ALA A 215 -15.27 30.01 -2.95
N ARG A 216 -13.98 30.19 -3.22
CA ARG A 216 -13.03 29.13 -3.61
C ARG A 216 -11.85 29.13 -2.67
N TYR A 217 -11.20 27.97 -2.51
CA TYR A 217 -10.03 27.82 -1.65
C TYR A 217 -8.79 27.40 -2.44
N GLU A 218 -7.62 27.85 -1.99
CA GLU A 218 -6.31 27.49 -2.53
C GLU A 218 -5.41 26.90 -1.42
N PHE A 219 -4.61 25.90 -1.82
CA PHE A 219 -3.53 25.32 -1.03
C PHE A 219 -2.18 25.93 -1.43
N LEU A 220 -1.35 26.25 -0.45
CA LEU A 220 0.04 26.67 -0.61
C LEU A 220 0.98 25.84 0.28
N TRP A 221 2.28 25.91 0.03
CA TRP A 221 3.29 25.44 0.98
C TRP A 221 3.30 26.35 2.22
N GLY A 222 3.19 25.75 3.40
CA GLY A 222 3.35 26.46 4.67
C GLY A 222 4.81 26.65 5.08
N PRO A 223 5.08 27.45 6.13
CA PRO A 223 6.44 27.82 6.53
C PRO A 223 7.33 26.62 6.92
N ARG A 224 6.75 25.55 7.49
CA ARG A 224 7.51 24.33 7.85
C ARG A 224 7.92 23.52 6.63
N ALA A 225 7.10 23.49 5.57
CA ALA A 225 7.48 22.84 4.32
C ALA A 225 8.74 23.50 3.73
N TYR A 226 8.81 24.84 3.76
CA TYR A 226 10.01 25.58 3.33
C TYR A 226 11.22 25.45 4.28
N ALA A 227 11.00 25.16 5.57
CA ALA A 227 12.07 24.98 6.56
C ALA A 227 12.68 23.58 6.52
N GLU A 228 11.88 22.54 6.22
CA GLU A 228 12.35 21.15 6.16
C GLU A 228 12.69 20.66 4.75
N THR A 229 12.22 21.31 3.68
CA THR A 229 12.56 20.94 2.31
C THR A 229 12.43 22.08 1.30
N SER A 230 13.12 21.97 0.16
CA SER A 230 12.97 22.86 -0.98
C SER A 230 12.16 22.25 -2.13
N LYS A 231 11.61 23.12 -2.98
CA LYS A 231 10.99 22.74 -4.27
C LYS A 231 11.93 21.91 -5.15
N TRP A 232 13.23 22.24 -5.11
CA TRP A 232 14.26 21.50 -5.82
C TRP A 232 14.42 20.07 -5.30
N GLU A 233 14.45 19.87 -3.97
CA GLU A 233 14.58 18.54 -3.38
C GLU A 233 13.34 17.68 -3.62
N VAL A 234 12.13 18.26 -3.53
CA VAL A 234 10.87 17.59 -3.90
C VAL A 234 10.91 17.16 -5.38
N MET A 235 11.36 18.03 -6.29
CA MET A 235 11.52 17.70 -7.71
C MET A 235 12.56 16.58 -7.93
N ALA A 236 13.75 16.72 -7.33
CA ALA A 236 14.85 15.77 -7.46
C ALA A 236 14.49 14.40 -6.87
N PHE A 237 13.77 14.36 -5.76
CA PHE A 237 13.21 13.14 -5.19
C PHE A 237 12.28 12.43 -6.18
N LEU A 238 11.28 13.13 -6.74
CA LEU A 238 10.34 12.53 -7.69
C LEU A 238 11.02 12.10 -8.99
N LEU A 239 12.06 12.80 -9.45
CA LEU A 239 12.89 12.37 -10.58
C LEU A 239 13.68 11.09 -10.25
N ARG A 240 14.32 10.99 -9.08
CA ARG A 240 15.00 9.76 -8.64
C ARG A 240 14.04 8.57 -8.56
N VAL A 241 12.84 8.76 -8.01
CA VAL A 241 11.84 7.68 -7.91
C VAL A 241 11.36 7.24 -9.30
N LYS A 242 11.06 8.19 -10.21
CA LYS A 242 10.76 7.86 -11.62
C LYS A 242 11.89 7.08 -12.29
N GLN A 243 13.14 7.50 -12.10
CA GLN A 243 14.30 6.84 -12.70
C GLN A 243 14.53 5.43 -12.12
N ARG A 244 14.23 5.22 -10.83
CA ARG A 244 14.18 3.88 -10.23
C ARG A 244 13.10 3.03 -10.90
N ALA A 245 11.85 3.49 -10.94
CA ALA A 245 10.73 2.77 -11.55
C ALA A 245 10.99 2.38 -13.02
N LEU A 246 11.52 3.30 -13.84
CA LEU A 246 11.87 3.05 -15.26
C LEU A 246 13.02 2.03 -15.43
N ARG A 247 13.99 1.99 -14.50
CA ARG A 247 15.05 0.97 -14.51
C ARG A 247 14.54 -0.41 -14.08
N THR A 248 13.44 -0.47 -13.34
CA THR A 248 12.89 -1.71 -12.79
C THR A 248 11.72 -2.26 -13.60
N PHE A 249 11.13 -1.43 -14.47
CA PHE A 249 10.21 -1.83 -15.53
C PHE A 249 10.72 -1.33 -16.90
N PRO A 250 11.75 -1.97 -17.50
CA PRO A 250 12.19 -1.62 -18.86
C PRO A 250 11.16 -1.98 -19.95
N LEU A 251 10.26 -2.92 -19.63
CA LEU A 251 9.43 -3.67 -20.57
C LEU A 251 8.08 -2.99 -20.90
N GLN A 252 8.11 -1.71 -21.27
CA GLN A 252 6.93 -1.04 -21.89
C GLN A 252 7.30 -0.09 -23.04
N SER A 253 8.54 0.39 -23.14
CA SER A 253 8.99 1.20 -24.29
C SER A 253 9.55 0.36 -25.45
N ALA A 254 9.69 -0.95 -25.27
CA ALA A 254 10.32 -1.85 -26.26
C ALA A 254 9.30 -2.59 -27.15
N GLU A 255 8.03 -2.65 -26.74
CA GLU A 255 6.93 -3.24 -27.52
C GLU A 255 6.23 -2.15 -28.36
N ALA A 256 5.94 -1.00 -27.75
CA ALA A 256 5.43 0.18 -28.47
C ALA A 256 6.37 0.69 -29.59
N ALA A 257 7.67 0.38 -29.51
CA ALA A 257 8.68 0.70 -30.53
C ALA A 257 8.87 -0.42 -31.57
N ARG A 258 8.00 -1.43 -31.61
CA ARG A 258 7.99 -2.51 -32.62
C ARG A 258 6.73 -2.52 -33.48
N GLU A 259 5.60 -2.05 -32.96
CA GLU A 259 4.38 -1.88 -33.75
C GLU A 259 4.49 -0.78 -34.82
N GLU A 260 5.47 0.13 -34.71
CA GLU A 260 5.75 1.15 -35.75
C GLU A 260 6.68 0.64 -36.89
N ASP A 261 7.47 -0.43 -36.67
CA ASP A 261 8.42 -0.97 -37.66
C ASP A 261 7.85 -2.13 -38.53
N GLU A 262 6.70 -2.72 -38.16
CA GLU A 262 6.02 -3.76 -38.96
C GLU A 262 4.89 -3.21 -39.86
N VAL A 263 4.76 -1.88 -40.01
CA VAL A 263 3.74 -1.22 -40.84
C VAL A 263 4.36 -0.19 -41.82
N ALA A 264 5.49 -0.57 -42.43
CA ALA A 264 6.27 0.22 -43.40
C ALA A 264 6.53 -0.53 -44.72
#